data_AF-A0A536HP04-F1
#
_entry.id   AF-A0A536HP04-F1
#
_cell.length_a   1.000
_cell.length_b   1.000
_cell.length_c   1.000
_cell.angle_alpha   90.00
_cell.angle_beta   90.00
_cell.angle_gamma   90.00
#
_symmetry.space_group_name_H-M   'P 1'
#
loop_
_entity.id
_entity.type
_entity.pdbx_description
1 polymer ?
#
loop_
_entity_poly.entity_id
_entity_poly.type
_entity_poly.pdbx_seq_one_letter_code
_entity_poly.pdbx_strand_id
1 'polypeptide(L)'
;MAEEAGSHQIGDWASLGGALERGAAVTSWGDGGECELFAIHDDGQLRDRYWDGKRWHEWESLGGTFTGQPAAAARDADRIDVFAFDRDGRLNHRWWDGTRWVPWEVVEGAPLGHSVSCAWSGERLDVFVSRDGGPLWYKALR
;
A
#
# COMPACT_ATOMS: atom_id res chain seq x y z
N MET A 1 34.57 13.81 -10.42
CA MET A 1 33.99 14.89 -9.60
C MET A 1 32.51 14.60 -9.57
N ALA A 2 31.98 14.15 -8.43
CA ALA A 2 30.54 13.94 -8.26
C ALA A 2 29.96 15.29 -7.84
N GLU A 3 29.05 15.82 -8.66
CA GLU A 3 28.29 17.04 -8.35
C GLU A 3 27.44 16.75 -7.11
N GLU A 4 27.60 17.56 -6.06
CA GLU A 4 26.78 17.44 -4.86
C GLU A 4 25.33 17.79 -5.22
N ALA A 5 24.42 16.85 -4.97
CA ALA A 5 22.99 17.06 -5.14
C ALA A 5 22.57 18.32 -4.38
N GLY A 6 21.98 19.28 -5.10
CA GLY A 6 21.46 20.51 -4.51
C GLY A 6 20.55 20.22 -3.31
N SER A 7 20.53 21.12 -2.34
CA SER A 7 19.76 20.96 -1.10
C SER A 7 18.34 20.49 -1.39
N HIS A 8 17.98 19.30 -0.87
CA HIS A 8 16.63 18.78 -0.95
C HIS A 8 15.69 19.79 -0.27
N GLN A 9 14.90 20.52 -1.06
CA GLN A 9 13.94 21.47 -0.52
C GLN A 9 12.69 20.72 -0.08
N ILE A 10 12.29 20.91 1.18
CA ILE A 10 11.01 20.42 1.68
C ILE A 10 9.96 21.49 1.34
N GLY A 11 8.97 21.14 0.52
CA GLY A 11 7.84 22.02 0.21
C GLY A 11 6.86 22.14 1.38
N ASP A 12 5.86 23.00 1.22
CA ASP A 12 4.81 23.17 2.23
C ASP A 12 3.96 21.91 2.38
N TRP A 13 3.51 21.64 3.61
CA TRP A 13 2.58 20.56 3.89
C TRP A 13 1.18 20.89 3.36
N ALA A 14 0.62 19.97 2.57
CA ALA A 14 -0.78 20.03 2.11
C ALA A 14 -1.60 18.92 2.76
N SER A 15 -2.82 19.23 3.20
CA SER A 15 -3.77 18.21 3.65
C SER A 15 -4.42 17.53 2.46
N LEU A 16 -4.46 16.19 2.46
CA LEU A 16 -5.20 15.39 1.47
C LEU A 16 -6.63 15.05 1.94
N GLY A 17 -7.09 15.66 3.03
CA GLY A 17 -8.37 15.32 3.66
C GLY A 17 -8.44 13.87 4.15
N GLY A 18 -9.66 13.35 4.32
CA GLY A 18 -9.92 12.00 4.81
C GLY A 18 -9.97 11.90 6.34
N ALA A 19 -10.81 10.99 6.85
CA ALA A 19 -10.88 10.61 8.26
C ALA A 19 -10.21 9.26 8.43
N LEU A 20 -8.93 9.27 8.81
CA LEU A 20 -8.11 8.05 8.89
C LEU A 20 -8.26 7.37 10.26
N GLU A 21 -8.32 6.03 10.28
CA GLU A 21 -8.13 5.25 11.51
C GLU A 21 -6.65 5.29 11.87
N ARG A 22 -5.82 4.71 11.00
CA ARG A 22 -4.37 4.65 11.13
C ARG A 22 -3.66 4.51 9.80
N GLY A 23 -2.46 5.09 9.77
CA GLY A 23 -1.42 4.84 8.78
C GLY A 23 -1.82 5.15 7.34
N ALA A 24 -0.82 5.12 6.47
CA ALA A 24 -1.02 5.04 5.04
C ALA A 24 0.16 4.26 4.44
N ALA A 25 -0.05 3.72 3.24
CA ALA A 25 0.98 3.17 2.40
C ALA A 25 0.96 3.92 1.07
N VAL A 26 2.13 4.18 0.49
CA VAL A 26 2.25 4.80 -0.83
C VAL A 26 3.18 3.96 -1.69
N THR A 27 2.87 3.86 -2.98
CA THR A 27 3.77 3.24 -3.96
C THR A 27 3.76 4.02 -5.26
N SER A 28 4.92 4.11 -5.91
CA SER A 28 5.05 4.70 -7.25
C SER A 28 4.80 3.63 -8.29
N TRP A 29 3.91 3.89 -9.26
CA TRP A 29 3.51 2.92 -10.27
C TRP A 29 3.86 3.35 -11.71
N GLY A 30 4.43 4.54 -11.90
CA GLY A 30 4.82 5.03 -13.22
C GLY A 30 6.18 5.72 -13.22
N ASP A 31 6.78 5.79 -14.42
CA ASP A 31 8.05 6.50 -14.66
C ASP A 31 7.87 8.05 -14.67
N GLY A 32 6.62 8.51 -14.70
CA GLY A 32 6.24 9.94 -14.74
C GLY A 32 6.10 10.58 -13.37
N GLY A 33 6.42 9.86 -12.28
CA GLY A 33 6.27 10.34 -10.91
C GLY A 33 4.87 10.14 -10.34
N GLU A 34 4.08 9.25 -10.93
CA GLU A 34 2.77 8.85 -10.43
C GLU A 34 2.89 7.96 -9.18
N CYS A 35 1.95 8.12 -8.25
CA CYS A 35 1.88 7.28 -7.06
C CYS A 35 0.45 7.03 -6.61
N GLU A 36 0.25 5.91 -5.93
CA GLU A 36 -1.02 5.50 -5.33
C GLU A 36 -0.86 5.49 -3.81
N LEU A 37 -1.79 6.14 -3.10
CA LEU A 37 -1.84 6.22 -1.65
C LEU A 37 -3.01 5.37 -1.15
N PHE A 38 -2.77 4.51 -0.18
CA PHE A 38 -3.77 3.69 0.48
C PHE A 38 -3.84 4.04 1.96
N ALA A 39 -5.05 4.24 2.48
CA ALA A 39 -5.25 4.50 3.89
C ALA A 39 -6.47 3.74 4.42
N ILE A 40 -6.39 3.30 5.68
CA ILE A 40 -7.54 2.74 6.39
C ILE A 40 -8.23 3.87 7.10
N HIS A 41 -9.51 4.07 6.78
CA HIS A 41 -10.33 5.13 7.36
C HIS A 41 -10.99 4.70 8.67
N ASP A 42 -11.54 5.66 9.41
CA ASP A 42 -12.17 5.47 10.72
C ASP A 42 -13.31 4.43 10.74
N ASP A 43 -13.99 4.24 9.61
CA ASP A 43 -15.01 3.21 9.37
C ASP A 43 -14.42 1.80 9.08
N GLY A 44 -13.09 1.69 9.02
CA GLY A 44 -12.36 0.46 8.70
C GLY A 44 -12.28 0.16 7.21
N GLN A 45 -12.81 1.01 6.33
CA GLN A 45 -12.64 0.80 4.89
C GLN A 45 -11.24 1.22 4.46
N LEU A 46 -10.63 0.45 3.59
CA LEU A 46 -9.43 0.89 2.88
C LEU A 46 -9.87 1.73 1.68
N ARG A 47 -9.29 2.92 1.57
CA ARG A 47 -9.51 3.86 0.46
C ARG A 47 -8.20 4.16 -0.23
N ASP A 48 -8.26 4.35 -1.54
CA ASP A 48 -7.14 4.77 -2.38
C ASP A 48 -7.31 6.21 -2.87
N ARG A 49 -6.19 6.84 -3.22
CA ARG A 49 -6.09 8.18 -3.79
C ARG A 49 -4.75 8.30 -4.50
N TYR A 50 -4.74 8.68 -5.76
CA TYR A 50 -3.49 8.74 -6.54
C TYR A 50 -3.10 10.12 -6.99
N TRP A 51 -1.81 10.29 -7.25
CA TRP A 51 -1.23 11.40 -7.99
C TRP A 51 -0.98 10.96 -9.44
N ASP A 52 -1.53 11.70 -10.40
CA ASP A 52 -1.41 11.40 -11.84
C ASP A 52 -0.25 12.12 -12.56
N GLY A 53 0.74 12.60 -11.80
CA GLY A 53 1.80 13.46 -12.32
C GLY A 53 1.44 14.94 -12.33
N LYS A 54 0.17 15.32 -12.12
CA LYS A 54 -0.31 16.71 -12.19
C LYS A 54 -1.18 17.13 -11.00
N ARG A 55 -1.99 16.22 -10.47
CA ARG A 55 -2.92 16.50 -9.36
C ARG A 55 -3.23 15.22 -8.58
N TRP A 56 -3.74 15.43 -7.36
CA TRP A 56 -4.31 14.37 -6.55
C TRP A 56 -5.77 14.06 -6.95
N HIS A 57 -6.05 12.78 -7.20
CA HIS A 57 -7.36 12.09 -7.27
C HIS A 57 -8.25 12.38 -6.06
N GLU A 58 -9.56 12.12 -6.13
CA GLU A 58 -10.38 12.03 -4.92
C GLU A 58 -10.12 10.68 -4.22
N TRP A 59 -10.57 10.56 -2.97
CA TRP A 59 -10.54 9.27 -2.29
C TRP A 59 -11.61 8.34 -2.86
N GLU A 60 -11.22 7.12 -3.22
CA GLU A 60 -12.11 6.06 -3.69
C GLU A 60 -12.12 4.89 -2.69
N SER A 61 -13.27 4.22 -2.54
CA SER A 61 -13.36 3.10 -1.60
C SER A 61 -12.98 1.79 -2.28
N LEU A 62 -11.99 1.11 -1.70
CA LEU A 62 -11.68 -0.29 -2.00
C LEU A 62 -12.44 -1.25 -1.06
N GLY A 63 -13.25 -0.73 -0.14
CA GLY A 63 -14.09 -1.49 0.78
C GLY A 63 -13.30 -2.24 1.85
N GLY A 64 -13.85 -3.37 2.31
CA GLY A 64 -13.27 -4.21 3.35
C GLY A 64 -13.50 -3.68 4.77
N THR A 65 -12.83 -4.33 5.73
CA THR A 65 -12.95 -4.00 7.16
C THR A 65 -11.61 -4.32 7.83
N PHE A 66 -10.72 -3.34 7.79
CA PHE A 66 -9.32 -3.48 8.13
C PHE A 66 -8.94 -2.64 9.35
N THR A 67 -7.75 -2.89 9.87
CA THR A 67 -7.16 -2.15 10.99
C THR A 67 -5.65 -2.01 10.79
N GLY A 68 -5.06 -1.00 11.41
CA GLY A 68 -3.61 -0.87 11.47
C GLY A 68 -3.06 -0.18 10.25
N GLN A 69 -1.91 -0.63 9.74
CA GLN A 69 -1.25 -0.02 8.59
C GLN A 69 -1.26 -0.97 7.39
N PRO A 70 -1.76 -0.53 6.21
CA PRO A 70 -1.64 -1.32 5.00
C PRO A 70 -0.19 -1.32 4.50
N ALA A 71 0.13 -2.20 3.56
CA ALA A 71 1.34 -2.14 2.75
C ALA A 71 0.98 -2.17 1.28
N ALA A 72 1.73 -1.45 0.44
CA ALA A 72 1.51 -1.46 -0.99
C ALA A 72 2.82 -1.47 -1.76
N ALA A 73 2.82 -2.11 -2.91
CA ALA A 73 3.93 -2.11 -3.85
C ALA A 73 3.39 -2.21 -5.28
N ALA A 74 3.92 -1.39 -6.17
CA ALA A 74 3.68 -1.50 -7.60
C ALA A 74 4.91 -2.06 -8.32
N ARG A 75 4.65 -2.83 -9.38
CA ARG A 75 5.66 -3.25 -10.35
C ARG A 75 5.78 -2.23 -11.47
N ASP A 76 4.63 -1.79 -11.94
CA ASP A 76 4.38 -0.87 -13.04
C ASP A 76 2.91 -0.38 -12.97
N ALA A 77 2.47 0.37 -13.99
CA ALA A 77 1.14 0.96 -14.04
C ALA A 77 0.01 -0.08 -14.13
N ASP A 78 0.33 -1.30 -14.56
CA ASP A 78 -0.63 -2.39 -14.74
C ASP A 78 -0.64 -3.35 -13.56
N ARG A 79 0.24 -3.15 -12.57
CA ARG A 79 0.27 -3.99 -11.38
C ARG A 79 0.63 -3.25 -10.10
N ILE A 80 -0.40 -3.04 -9.26
CA ILE A 80 -0.29 -2.46 -7.92
C ILE A 80 -0.91 -3.43 -6.92
N ASP A 81 -0.17 -3.87 -5.92
CA ASP A 81 -0.63 -4.78 -4.88
C ASP A 81 -0.76 -4.06 -3.55
N VAL A 82 -1.85 -4.31 -2.81
CA VAL A 82 -2.11 -3.78 -1.48
C VAL A 82 -2.50 -4.89 -0.51
N PHE A 83 -1.92 -4.85 0.68
CA PHE A 83 -2.13 -5.80 1.76
C PHE A 83 -2.62 -5.09 3.01
N ALA A 84 -3.57 -5.70 3.71
CA ALA A 84 -4.09 -5.18 4.97
C ALA A 84 -4.54 -6.31 5.89
N PHE A 85 -4.45 -6.10 7.20
CA PHE A 85 -5.01 -7.02 8.18
C PHE A 85 -6.47 -6.69 8.47
N ASP A 86 -7.31 -7.71 8.47
CA ASP A 86 -8.66 -7.57 9.02
C ASP A 86 -8.63 -7.60 10.56
N ARG A 87 -9.80 -7.42 11.19
CA ARG A 87 -9.93 -7.40 12.65
C ARG A 87 -9.61 -8.73 13.34
N ASP A 88 -9.58 -9.83 12.58
CA ASP A 88 -9.20 -11.15 13.06
C ASP A 88 -7.69 -11.42 12.89
N GLY A 89 -6.94 -10.43 12.38
CA GLY A 89 -5.51 -10.52 12.13
C GLY A 89 -5.16 -11.31 10.86
N ARG A 90 -6.12 -11.60 9.97
CA ARG A 90 -5.86 -12.30 8.70
C ARG A 90 -5.33 -11.32 7.68
N LEU A 91 -4.26 -11.72 6.99
CA LEU A 91 -3.73 -10.94 5.89
C LEU A 91 -4.67 -11.05 4.69
N ASN A 92 -5.15 -9.90 4.22
CA ASN A 92 -5.94 -9.79 3.00
C ASN A 92 -5.11 -9.09 1.92
N HIS A 93 -5.39 -9.42 0.66
CA HIS A 93 -4.70 -8.92 -0.51
C HIS A 93 -5.71 -8.50 -1.58
N ARG A 94 -5.39 -7.40 -2.26
CA ARG A 94 -6.10 -6.89 -3.43
C ARG A 94 -5.08 -6.26 -4.36
N TRP A 95 -5.34 -6.29 -5.66
CA TRP A 95 -4.43 -5.68 -6.64
C TRP A 95 -5.18 -5.04 -7.81
N TRP A 96 -4.49 -4.09 -8.46
CA TRP A 96 -4.85 -3.54 -9.75
C TRP A 96 -4.31 -4.46 -10.84
N ASP A 97 -5.16 -4.89 -11.77
CA ASP A 97 -4.81 -5.82 -12.87
C ASP A 97 -4.59 -5.13 -14.23
N GLY A 98 -4.40 -3.81 -14.23
CA GLY A 98 -4.31 -2.99 -15.45
C GLY A 98 -5.67 -2.48 -15.94
N THR A 99 -6.77 -3.08 -15.48
CA THR A 99 -8.13 -2.69 -15.88
C THR A 99 -9.04 -2.39 -14.70
N ARG A 100 -8.86 -3.09 -13.59
CA ARG A 100 -9.68 -2.93 -12.38
C ARG A 100 -8.95 -3.40 -11.13
N TRP A 101 -9.45 -2.91 -10.00
CA TRP A 101 -9.16 -3.48 -8.70
C TRP A 101 -9.88 -4.82 -8.54
N VAL A 102 -9.15 -5.93 -8.45
CA VAL A 102 -9.74 -7.26 -8.21
C VAL A 102 -10.39 -7.34 -6.81
N PRO A 103 -11.32 -8.25 -6.53
CA PRO A 103 -11.88 -8.38 -5.17
C PRO A 103 -10.82 -8.73 -4.11
N TRP A 104 -11.07 -8.33 -2.85
CA TRP A 104 -10.24 -8.75 -1.72
C TRP A 104 -10.27 -10.26 -1.52
N GLU A 105 -9.11 -10.85 -1.26
CA GLU A 105 -8.95 -12.25 -0.87
C GLU A 105 -8.05 -12.41 0.36
N VAL A 106 -8.30 -13.46 1.13
CA VAL A 106 -7.44 -13.84 2.24
C VAL A 106 -6.19 -14.52 1.69
N VAL A 107 -5.01 -14.11 2.16
CA VAL A 107 -3.75 -14.75 1.79
C VAL A 107 -3.63 -16.07 2.54
N GLU A 108 -3.99 -17.16 1.86
CA GLU A 108 -3.98 -18.49 2.45
C GLU A 108 -2.60 -18.89 2.99
N GLY A 109 -2.62 -19.43 4.22
CA GLY A 109 -1.43 -19.82 4.97
C GLY A 109 -0.60 -18.66 5.53
N ALA A 110 -1.03 -17.40 5.37
CA ALA A 110 -0.39 -16.29 6.06
C ALA A 110 -0.61 -16.43 7.58
N PRO A 111 0.42 -16.13 8.39
CA PRO A 111 0.27 -16.10 9.83
C PRO A 111 -0.59 -14.90 10.26
N LEU A 112 -1.26 -15.02 11.41
CA LEU A 112 -1.96 -13.88 12.00
C LEU A 112 -0.94 -12.81 12.40
N GLY A 113 -1.21 -11.57 11.99
CA GLY A 113 -0.25 -10.46 12.08
C GLY A 113 -0.94 -9.12 12.28
N HIS A 114 -0.11 -8.12 12.58
CA HIS A 114 -0.54 -6.74 12.83
C HIS A 114 0.22 -5.74 11.95
N SER A 115 1.37 -6.15 11.39
CA SER A 115 2.22 -5.34 10.52
C SER A 115 2.60 -6.12 9.28
N VAL A 116 2.49 -5.47 8.12
CA VAL A 116 2.85 -6.00 6.82
C VAL A 116 3.77 -5.02 6.11
N SER A 117 4.68 -5.54 5.28
CA SER A 117 5.48 -4.76 4.34
C SER A 117 5.68 -5.58 3.08
N CYS A 118 5.74 -4.93 1.92
CA CYS A 118 5.92 -5.63 0.65
C CYS A 118 6.76 -4.82 -0.32
N ALA A 119 7.38 -5.50 -1.28
CA ALA A 119 8.13 -4.88 -2.36
C ALA A 119 8.11 -5.77 -3.61
N TRP A 120 8.01 -5.14 -4.79
CA TRP A 120 8.31 -5.79 -6.05
C TRP A 120 9.82 -5.81 -6.30
N SER A 121 10.33 -6.96 -6.75
CA SER A 121 11.71 -7.17 -7.18
C SER A 121 11.71 -7.96 -8.49
N GLY A 122 11.71 -7.22 -9.61
CA GLY A 122 11.44 -7.80 -10.93
C GLY A 122 10.05 -8.44 -10.95
N GLU A 123 9.97 -9.71 -11.35
CA GLU A 123 8.72 -10.47 -11.45
C GLU A 123 8.27 -11.12 -10.12
N ARG A 124 8.88 -10.75 -8.99
CA ARG A 124 8.58 -11.32 -7.67
C ARG A 124 8.03 -10.26 -6.74
N LEU A 125 6.92 -10.56 -6.07
CA LEU A 125 6.40 -9.77 -4.96
C LEU A 125 6.79 -10.40 -3.63
N ASP A 126 7.62 -9.71 -2.87
CA ASP A 126 8.06 -10.13 -1.54
C ASP A 126 7.13 -9.55 -0.48
N VAL A 127 6.61 -10.38 0.42
CA VAL A 127 5.70 -10.00 1.51
C VAL A 127 6.27 -10.44 2.84
N PHE A 128 6.28 -9.52 3.80
CA PHE A 128 6.76 -9.73 5.16
C PHE A 128 5.65 -9.46 6.16
N VAL A 129 5.46 -10.35 7.13
CA VAL A 129 4.42 -10.23 8.17
C VAL A 129 5.05 -10.36 9.53
N SER A 130 4.63 -9.51 10.47
CA SER A 130 5.02 -9.62 11.88
C SER A 130 3.85 -9.34 12.82
N ARG A 131 4.07 -9.73 14.08
CA ARG A 131 3.23 -9.40 15.24
C ARG A 131 4.14 -9.02 16.41
N ASP A 132 3.62 -8.26 17.37
CA ASP A 132 4.38 -7.82 18.54
C ASP A 132 4.98 -9.01 19.30
N GLY A 133 6.30 -8.95 19.55
CA GLY A 133 7.05 -10.00 20.23
C GLY A 133 7.14 -11.34 19.48
N GLY A 134 6.65 -11.41 18.24
CA GLY A 134 6.70 -12.61 17.40
C GLY A 134 7.87 -12.64 16.40
N PRO A 135 8.06 -13.76 15.67
CA PRO A 135 9.00 -13.81 14.57
C PRO A 135 8.53 -12.97 13.37
N LEU A 136 9.48 -12.59 12.51
CA LEU A 136 9.20 -12.06 11.19
C LEU A 136 9.00 -13.24 10.21
N TRP A 137 7.90 -13.22 9.47
CA TRP A 137 7.61 -14.19 8.42
C TRP A 137 7.79 -13.55 7.04
N TYR A 138 8.10 -14.39 6.05
CA TYR A 138 8.36 -13.98 4.67
C TYR A 138 7.68 -14.96 3.70
N LYS A 139 7.13 -14.43 2.61
CA LYS A 139 6.63 -15.19 1.45
C LYS A 139 6.91 -14.44 0.16
N ALA A 140 7.38 -15.15 -0.86
CA ALA A 140 7.41 -14.66 -2.23
C ALA A 140 6.14 -15.08 -2.96
N LEU A 141 5.48 -14.13 -3.61
CA LEU A 141 4.42 -14.36 -4.58
C LEU A 141 5.02 -14.21 -5.99
N ARG A 142 4.56 -15.04 -6.93
CA ARG A 142 4.95 -15.05 -8.33
C ARG A 142 3.73 -14.82 -9.19
#